data_AF-A0A1M4TEN0-F1
#
_entry.id   AF-A0A1M4TEN0-F1
#
_cell.length_a   1.000
_cell.length_b   1.000
_cell.length_c   1.000
_cell.angle_alpha   90.00
_cell.angle_beta   90.00
_cell.angle_gamma   90.00
#
_symmetry.space_group_name_H-M   'P 1'
#
loop_
_entity.id
_entity.type
_entity.pdbx_description
1 polymer ?
#
loop_
_entity_poly.entity_id
_entity_poly.type
_entity_poly.pdbx_seq_one_letter_code
_entity_poly.pdbx_strand_id
1 'polypeptide(L)'
;MYKQYMKFSKEFYFMLSIMIMMKMWFFPLMIYLWFPTDDLSSTLLESIDIMTGLFSLLFYIGFGSLTKYQYQFNTLEAIALFVLLHLIILCMVPFVHVWSHLLSDAFILYSPSIIGGIWELIGMYFCCFLFGRKLEVKEAQQKLQHQKQRLRA
;
A
#
# COMPACT_ATOMS: atom_id res chain seq x y z
N MET A 1 -7.99 -11.43 -19.45
CA MET A 1 -7.66 -10.06 -19.01
C MET A 1 -8.54 -9.58 -17.84
N TYR A 2 -9.86 -9.46 -17.98
CA TYR A 2 -10.77 -9.00 -16.90
C TYR A 2 -10.59 -9.72 -15.55
N LYS A 3 -10.44 -11.06 -15.57
CA LYS A 3 -10.23 -11.86 -14.35
C LYS A 3 -8.96 -11.49 -13.58
N GLN A 4 -7.90 -11.05 -14.27
CA GLN A 4 -6.65 -10.63 -13.64
C GLN A 4 -6.79 -9.27 -12.95
N TYR A 5 -7.46 -8.30 -13.60
CA TYR A 5 -7.79 -7.00 -12.99
C TYR A 5 -8.61 -7.18 -11.72
N MET A 6 -9.69 -7.97 -11.78
CA MET A 6 -10.54 -8.24 -10.62
C MET A 6 -9.79 -8.94 -9.48
N LYS A 7 -8.89 -9.87 -9.80
CA LYS A 7 -8.06 -10.54 -8.80
C LYS A 7 -7.11 -9.55 -8.12
N PHE A 8 -6.43 -8.71 -8.90
CA PHE A 8 -5.54 -7.68 -8.38
C PHE A 8 -6.27 -6.67 -7.49
N SER A 9 -7.43 -6.16 -7.94
CA SER A 9 -8.23 -5.23 -7.14
C SER A 9 -8.66 -5.85 -5.81
N LYS A 10 -9.05 -7.14 -5.80
CA LYS A 10 -9.39 -7.86 -4.56
C LYS A 10 -8.18 -7.99 -3.64
N GLU A 11 -7.01 -8.35 -4.15
CA GLU A 11 -5.77 -8.44 -3.36
C GLU A 11 -5.40 -7.08 -2.76
N PHE A 12 -5.54 -6.01 -3.54
CA PHE A 12 -5.30 -4.64 -3.09
C PHE A 12 -6.23 -4.24 -1.94
N TYR A 13 -7.55 -4.36 -2.12
CA TYR A 13 -8.50 -3.99 -1.08
C TYR A 13 -8.41 -4.91 0.15
N PHE A 14 -8.12 -6.19 -0.04
CA PHE A 14 -7.94 -7.13 1.06
C PHE A 14 -6.75 -6.74 1.94
N MET A 15 -5.58 -6.48 1.35
CA MET A 15 -4.43 -6.04 2.13
C MET A 15 -4.64 -4.67 2.76
N LEU A 16 -5.25 -3.73 2.04
CA LEU A 16 -5.55 -2.41 2.58
C LEU A 16 -6.47 -2.51 3.80
N SER A 17 -7.48 -3.38 3.73
CA SER A 17 -8.39 -3.66 4.84
C SER A 17 -7.67 -4.29 6.03
N ILE A 18 -6.73 -5.21 5.79
CA ILE A 18 -5.90 -5.81 6.85
C ILE A 18 -5.06 -4.72 7.52
N MET A 19 -4.39 -3.86 6.75
CA MET A 19 -3.57 -2.78 7.31
C MET A 19 -4.39 -1.83 8.19
N ILE A 20 -5.57 -1.42 7.70
CA ILE A 20 -6.49 -0.57 8.46
C ILE A 20 -6.96 -1.27 9.73
N MET A 21 -7.37 -2.54 9.64
CA MET A 21 -7.81 -3.32 10.79
C MET A 21 -6.69 -3.48 11.83
N MET A 22 -5.45 -3.71 11.37
CA MET A 22 -4.30 -3.85 12.26
C MET A 22 -4.03 -2.55 13.01
N LYS A 23 -3.96 -1.42 12.30
CA LYS A 23 -3.69 -0.10 12.89
C LYS A 23 -4.81 0.38 13.81
N MET A 24 -6.07 0.30 13.37
CA MET A 24 -7.19 0.91 14.08
C MET A 24 -7.74 0.05 15.22
N TRP A 25 -7.65 -1.27 15.11
CA TRP A 25 -8.30 -2.18 16.05
C TRP A 25 -7.31 -3.09 16.78
N PHE A 26 -6.53 -3.87 16.04
CA PHE A 26 -5.72 -4.92 16.65
C PHE A 26 -4.64 -4.35 17.57
N PHE A 27 -3.86 -3.39 17.08
CA PHE A 27 -2.75 -2.81 17.83
C PHE A 27 -3.21 -2.00 19.06
N PRO A 28 -4.18 -1.07 18.95
CA PRO A 28 -4.70 -0.35 20.11
C PRO A 28 -5.31 -1.29 21.16
N LEU A 29 -6.04 -2.32 20.74
CA LEU A 29 -6.60 -3.33 21.65
C LEU A 29 -5.50 -4.07 22.42
N MET A 30 -4.44 -4.49 21.72
CA MET A 30 -3.30 -5.17 22.34
C MET A 30 -2.55 -4.25 23.31
N ILE A 31 -2.35 -2.97 22.96
CA ILE A 31 -1.70 -2.02 23.85
C ILE A 31 -2.55 -1.81 25.11
N TYR A 32 -3.85 -1.59 24.94
CA TYR A 32 -4.78 -1.37 26.04
C TYR A 32 -4.82 -2.53 27.04
N LEU A 33 -4.78 -3.77 26.54
CA LEU A 33 -4.86 -4.96 27.39
C LEU A 33 -3.55 -5.24 28.17
N TRP A 34 -2.39 -4.94 27.59
CA TRP A 34 -1.08 -5.34 28.14
C TRP A 34 -0.32 -4.22 28.85
N PHE A 35 -0.60 -2.95 28.52
CA PHE A 35 0.13 -1.79 29.05
C PHE A 35 -0.83 -0.81 29.74
N PRO A 36 -1.05 -0.97 31.06
CA PRO A 36 -1.97 -0.12 31.82
C PRO A 36 -1.39 1.25 32.17
N THR A 37 -0.11 1.52 31.90
CA THR A 37 0.54 2.81 32.15
C THR A 37 0.49 3.70 30.91
N ASP A 38 -0.09 4.88 31.08
CA ASP A 38 -0.39 5.83 30.00
C ASP A 38 0.85 6.24 29.18
N ASP A 39 1.98 6.52 29.83
CA ASP A 39 3.21 6.97 29.16
C ASP A 39 3.78 5.91 28.19
N LEU A 40 3.76 4.64 28.59
CA LEU A 40 4.26 3.55 27.75
C LEU A 40 3.30 3.26 26.59
N SER A 41 1.99 3.36 26.83
CA SER A 41 0.98 3.15 25.80
C SER A 41 1.08 4.19 24.67
N SER A 42 1.32 5.47 25.01
CA SER A 42 1.45 6.55 24.03
C SER A 42 2.68 6.35 23.12
N THR A 43 3.84 6.03 23.71
CA THR A 43 5.07 5.76 22.94
C THR A 43 4.91 4.57 21.99
N LEU A 44 4.18 3.53 22.40
CA LEU A 44 3.90 2.37 21.56
C LEU A 44 2.94 2.72 20.41
N LEU A 45 1.95 3.58 20.64
CA LEU A 45 1.05 4.05 19.58
C LEU A 45 1.81 4.85 18.51
N GLU A 46 2.69 5.77 18.92
CA GLU A 46 3.56 6.51 17.99
C GLU A 46 4.44 5.58 17.15
N SER A 47 5.02 4.56 17.80
CA SER A 47 5.84 3.55 17.11
C SER A 47 5.03 2.79 16.05
N ILE A 48 3.76 2.49 16.33
CA ILE A 48 2.86 1.78 15.42
C ILE A 48 2.45 2.66 14.24
N ASP A 49 2.29 3.97 14.45
CA ASP A 49 2.05 4.91 13.34
C ASP A 49 3.24 4.96 12.38
N ILE A 50 4.47 5.05 12.91
CA ILE A 50 5.70 5.02 12.09
C ILE A 50 5.80 3.70 11.31
N MET A 51 5.60 2.57 11.99
CA MET A 51 5.68 1.24 11.36
C MET A 51 4.60 1.06 10.30
N THR A 52 3.36 1.49 10.57
CA THR A 52 2.26 1.40 9.60
C THR A 52 2.52 2.28 8.39
N GLY A 53 3.08 3.49 8.58
CA GLY A 53 3.50 4.35 7.49
C GLY A 53 4.56 3.69 6.62
N LEU A 54 5.61 3.14 7.23
CA LEU A 54 6.65 2.40 6.51
C LEU A 54 6.10 1.19 5.74
N PHE A 55 5.25 0.39 6.39
CA PHE A 55 4.61 -0.75 5.73
C PHE A 55 3.70 -0.31 4.59
N SER A 56 3.03 0.84 4.70
CA SER A 56 2.23 1.41 3.61
C SER A 56 3.10 1.72 2.40
N LEU A 57 4.26 2.35 2.59
CA LEU A 57 5.19 2.62 1.49
C LEU A 57 5.69 1.34 0.83
N LEU A 58 6.13 0.36 1.64
CA LEU A 58 6.58 -0.95 1.16
C LEU A 58 5.48 -1.71 0.43
N PHE A 59 4.25 -1.60 0.92
CA PHE A 59 3.07 -2.17 0.31
C PHE A 59 2.88 -1.62 -1.11
N TYR A 60 2.88 -0.30 -1.29
CA TYR A 60 2.75 0.30 -2.62
C TYR A 60 3.90 -0.06 -3.57
N ILE A 61 5.13 -0.17 -3.07
CA ILE A 61 6.28 -0.70 -3.83
C ILE A 61 6.02 -2.16 -4.26
N GLY A 62 5.55 -3.01 -3.35
CA GLY A 62 5.21 -4.40 -3.62
C GLY A 62 4.13 -4.54 -4.69
N PHE A 63 3.08 -3.72 -4.62
CA PHE A 63 2.02 -3.67 -5.64
C PHE A 63 2.55 -3.23 -7.01
N GLY A 64 3.45 -2.27 -7.03
CA GLY A 64 4.20 -1.90 -8.24
C GLY A 64 4.86 -3.10 -8.89
N SER A 65 5.65 -3.85 -8.12
CA SER A 65 6.33 -5.05 -8.62
C SER A 65 5.35 -6.13 -9.10
N LEU A 66 4.29 -6.41 -8.34
CA LEU A 66 3.27 -7.42 -8.67
C LEU A 66 2.59 -7.16 -10.01
N THR A 67 2.23 -5.90 -10.29
CA THR A 67 1.57 -5.54 -11.57
C THR A 67 2.44 -5.85 -12.79
N LYS A 68 3.77 -5.80 -12.67
CA LYS A 68 4.70 -6.09 -13.76
C LYS A 68 5.00 -7.58 -13.89
N TYR A 69 5.30 -8.26 -12.78
CA TYR A 69 5.83 -9.64 -12.84
C TYR A 69 4.75 -10.72 -12.76
N GLN A 70 3.74 -10.54 -11.92
CA GLN A 70 2.68 -11.53 -11.74
C GLN A 70 1.52 -11.32 -12.71
N TYR A 71 1.11 -10.07 -12.88
CA TYR A 71 -0.05 -9.71 -13.71
C TYR A 71 0.32 -9.26 -15.14
N GLN A 72 1.60 -8.98 -15.40
CA GLN A 72 2.13 -8.61 -16.73
C GLN A 72 1.44 -7.41 -17.37
N PHE A 73 0.92 -6.47 -16.57
CA PHE A 73 0.24 -5.28 -17.06
C PHE A 73 1.20 -4.29 -17.71
N ASN A 74 0.76 -3.69 -18.81
CA ASN A 74 1.45 -2.57 -19.43
C ASN A 74 1.52 -1.37 -18.46
N THR A 75 2.48 -0.48 -18.67
CA THR A 75 2.66 0.69 -17.78
C THR A 75 1.42 1.58 -17.76
N LEU A 76 0.79 1.80 -18.90
CA LEU A 76 -0.46 2.57 -18.99
C LEU A 76 -1.62 1.87 -18.26
N GLU A 77 -1.78 0.55 -18.44
CA GLU A 77 -2.81 -0.24 -17.75
C GLU A 77 -2.62 -0.19 -16.23
N ALA A 78 -1.38 -0.28 -15.76
CA ALA A 78 -1.05 -0.21 -14.34
C ALA A 78 -1.30 1.18 -13.73
N ILE A 79 -0.97 2.25 -14.46
CA ILE A 79 -1.27 3.62 -14.03
C ILE A 79 -2.80 3.84 -14.00
N ALA A 80 -3.52 3.42 -15.04
CA ALA A 80 -4.98 3.53 -15.09
C ALA A 80 -5.63 2.77 -13.92
N LEU A 81 -5.14 1.57 -13.62
CA LEU A 81 -5.64 0.77 -12.50
C LEU A 81 -5.32 1.41 -11.15
N PHE A 82 -4.11 1.97 -10.98
CA PHE A 82 -3.75 2.74 -9.79
C PHE A 82 -4.72 3.91 -9.59
N VAL A 83 -4.94 4.72 -10.62
CA VAL A 83 -5.85 5.87 -10.55
C VAL A 83 -7.27 5.42 -10.22
N LEU A 84 -7.78 4.38 -10.89
CA LEU A 84 -9.14 3.87 -10.66
C LEU A 84 -9.35 3.36 -9.23
N LEU A 85 -8.38 2.60 -8.70
CA LEU A 85 -8.46 2.09 -7.32
C LEU A 85 -8.49 3.22 -6.29
N HIS A 86 -7.67 4.27 -6.48
CA HIS A 86 -7.64 5.42 -5.57
C HIS A 86 -8.83 6.35 -5.75
N LEU A 87 -9.38 6.46 -6.96
CA LEU A 87 -10.61 7.23 -7.19
C LEU A 87 -11.79 6.61 -6.44
N ILE A 88 -11.91 5.27 -6.44
CA ILE A 88 -12.92 4.56 -5.63
C ILE A 88 -12.74 4.86 -4.14
N ILE A 89 -11.49 4.85 -3.65
CA ILE A 89 -11.17 5.22 -2.26
C ILE A 89 -11.64 6.65 -1.98
N LEU A 90 -11.25 7.61 -2.83
CA LEU A 90 -11.61 9.03 -2.71
C LEU A 90 -13.12 9.28 -2.68
N CYS A 91 -13.90 8.47 -3.40
CA CYS A 91 -15.37 8.56 -3.38
C CYS A 91 -16.00 8.03 -2.07
N MET A 92 -15.28 7.24 -1.28
CA MET A 92 -15.78 6.66 -0.03
C MET A 92 -15.33 7.50 1.17
N VAL A 93 -16.02 8.61 1.44
CA VAL A 93 -15.69 9.61 2.48
C VAL A 93 -15.19 9.04 3.83
N PRO A 94 -15.88 8.08 4.49
CA PRO A 94 -15.38 7.54 5.77
C PRO A 94 -14.09 6.73 5.61
N PHE A 95 -13.91 6.09 4.46
CA PHE A 95 -12.74 5.27 4.16
C PHE A 95 -11.52 6.14 3.81
N VAL A 96 -11.74 7.26 3.12
CA VAL A 96 -10.68 8.25 2.80
C VAL A 96 -9.94 8.69 4.04
N HIS A 97 -10.67 9.05 5.09
CA HIS A 97 -10.09 9.57 6.32
C HIS A 97 -9.16 8.54 6.97
N VAL A 98 -9.65 7.31 7.16
CA VAL A 98 -8.86 6.22 7.75
C VAL A 98 -7.65 5.87 6.86
N TRP A 99 -7.86 5.86 5.55
CA TRP A 99 -6.80 5.58 4.58
C TRP A 99 -5.68 6.64 4.61
N SER A 100 -6.03 7.93 4.72
CA SER A 100 -5.00 9.00 4.79
C SER A 100 -4.14 8.86 6.05
N HIS A 101 -4.75 8.47 7.17
CA HIS A 101 -4.07 8.25 8.45
C HIS A 101 -3.06 7.11 8.44
N LEU A 102 -3.14 6.15 7.51
CA LEU A 102 -2.16 5.06 7.42
C LEU A 102 -0.71 5.57 7.27
N LEU A 103 -0.54 6.71 6.62
CA LEU A 103 0.76 7.28 6.32
C LEU A 103 0.92 8.68 6.89
N SER A 104 -0.12 9.53 6.88
CA SER A 104 0.00 10.90 7.38
C SER A 104 0.45 10.94 8.82
N ASP A 105 0.01 10.02 9.67
CA ASP A 105 0.32 10.02 11.09
C ASP A 105 1.81 9.83 11.35
N ALA A 106 2.47 8.97 10.55
CA ALA A 106 3.92 8.81 10.59
C ALA A 106 4.67 10.11 10.27
N PHE A 107 4.15 10.92 9.34
CA PHE A 107 4.80 12.18 8.95
C PHE A 107 4.45 13.34 9.87
N ILE A 108 3.23 13.38 10.40
CA ILE A 108 2.80 14.40 11.37
C ILE A 108 3.72 14.38 12.60
N LEU A 109 4.18 13.20 13.02
CA LEU A 109 5.13 13.04 14.14
C LEU A 109 6.48 13.76 13.91
N TYR A 110 6.95 13.87 12.66
CA TYR A 110 8.24 14.49 12.34
C TYR A 110 8.11 15.89 11.77
N SER A 111 7.04 16.18 11.03
CA SER A 111 6.79 17.50 10.46
C SER A 111 5.31 17.72 10.16
N PRO A 112 4.62 18.53 11.00
CA PRO A 112 3.21 18.85 10.82
C PRO A 112 2.88 19.57 9.50
N SER A 113 3.88 20.14 8.83
CA SER A 113 3.71 21.00 7.65
C SER A 113 4.00 20.33 6.30
N ILE A 114 4.56 19.11 6.26
CA ILE A 114 5.05 18.50 5.01
C ILE A 114 3.95 17.76 4.24
N ILE A 115 2.93 17.22 4.93
CA ILE A 115 1.85 16.45 4.29
C ILE A 115 0.51 17.02 4.73
N GLY A 116 0.10 18.11 4.07
CA GLY A 116 -1.16 18.79 4.38
C GLY A 116 -2.35 18.30 3.56
N GLY A 117 -2.12 17.67 2.40
CA GLY A 117 -3.18 17.35 1.46
C GLY A 117 -3.19 15.91 0.99
N ILE A 118 -4.37 15.50 0.53
CA ILE A 118 -4.62 14.14 0.05
C ILE A 118 -3.92 13.83 -1.27
N TRP A 119 -3.65 14.87 -2.07
CA TRP A 119 -3.00 14.73 -3.38
C TRP A 119 -1.51 14.45 -3.22
N GLU A 120 -0.87 15.02 -2.22
CA GLU A 120 0.52 14.77 -1.83
C GLU A 120 0.70 13.31 -1.40
N LEU A 121 -0.22 12.79 -0.58
CA LEU A 121 -0.25 11.38 -0.18
C LEU A 121 -0.39 10.45 -1.39
N ILE A 122 -1.35 10.73 -2.28
CA ILE A 122 -1.53 9.96 -3.52
C ILE A 122 -0.26 10.04 -4.38
N GLY A 123 0.35 11.21 -4.49
CA GLY A 123 1.60 11.42 -5.24
C GLY A 123 2.73 10.57 -4.68
N MET A 124 2.88 10.51 -3.36
CA MET A 124 3.90 9.68 -2.72
C MET A 124 3.66 8.18 -2.95
N TYR A 125 2.43 7.72 -2.77
CA TYR A 125 2.07 6.32 -3.09
C TYR A 125 2.28 5.99 -4.56
N PHE A 126 1.99 6.93 -5.45
CA PHE A 126 2.22 6.76 -6.88
C PHE A 126 3.71 6.64 -7.20
N CYS A 127 4.56 7.48 -6.59
CA CYS A 127 6.01 7.39 -6.69
C CYS A 127 6.53 6.03 -6.20
N CYS A 128 6.06 5.56 -5.04
CA CYS A 128 6.39 4.24 -4.50
C CYS A 128 5.94 3.11 -5.45
N PHE A 129 4.73 3.21 -6.00
CA PHE A 129 4.21 2.24 -6.96
C PHE A 129 5.05 2.18 -8.24
N LEU A 130 5.41 3.33 -8.81
CA LEU A 130 6.29 3.39 -9.98
C LEU A 130 7.70 2.87 -9.68
N PHE A 131 8.24 3.19 -8.50
CA PHE A 131 9.51 2.65 -8.04
C PHE A 131 9.46 1.12 -7.96
N GLY A 132 8.40 0.57 -7.38
CA GLY A 132 8.14 -0.87 -7.33
C GLY A 132 8.10 -1.54 -8.70
N ARG A 133 7.55 -0.88 -9.73
CA ARG A 133 7.57 -1.40 -11.12
C ARG A 133 8.97 -1.41 -11.73
N LYS A 134 9.86 -0.52 -11.29
CA LYS A 134 11.25 -0.48 -11.77
C LYS A 134 12.13 -1.53 -11.12
N LEU A 135 11.81 -1.99 -9.90
CA LEU A 135 12.55 -3.05 -9.24
C LEU A 135 12.56 -4.32 -10.09
N GLU A 136 13.76 -4.86 -10.35
CA GLU A 136 13.93 -6.08 -11.12
C GLU A 136 14.02 -7.32 -10.24
N VAL A 137 13.00 -8.17 -10.30
CA VAL A 137 13.02 -9.49 -9.66
C VAL A 137 13.65 -10.49 -10.62
N LYS A 138 14.94 -10.80 -10.43
CA LYS A 138 15.74 -11.68 -11.31
C LYS A 138 15.08 -13.05 -11.55
N GLU A 139 14.49 -13.63 -10.53
CA GLU A 139 13.78 -14.93 -10.62
C GLU A 139 12.51 -14.86 -11.47
N ALA A 140 11.79 -13.74 -11.43
CA ALA A 140 10.57 -13.56 -12.20
C ALA A 140 10.85 -13.36 -13.70
N GLN A 141 11.98 -12.71 -14.03
CA GLN A 141 12.43 -12.59 -15.43
C GLN A 141 12.76 -13.96 -16.05
N GLN A 142 13.42 -14.85 -15.31
CA GLN A 142 13.71 -16.22 -15.79
C GLN A 142 12.43 -17.00 -16.11
N LYS A 143 11.41 -16.93 -15.23
CA LYS A 143 10.10 -17.58 -15.49
C LYS A 143 9.39 -16.99 -16.71
N LEU A 144 9.45 -15.67 -16.88
CA LEU A 144 8.85 -14.98 -18.03
C LEU A 144 9.53 -15.38 -19.35
N GLN A 145 10.86 -15.49 -19.36
CA GLN A 145 11.64 -15.91 -20.52
C GLN A 145 11.36 -17.36 -20.89
N HIS A 146 11.33 -18.27 -19.91
CA HIS A 146 10.98 -19.67 -20.15
C HIS A 146 9.55 -19.84 -20.70
N GLN A 147 8.57 -19.05 -20.23
CA GLN A 147 7.22 -19.06 -20.81
C GLN A 147 7.21 -18.59 -22.27
N LYS A 148 7.92 -17.49 -22.58
CA LYS A 148 8.00 -16.98 -23.97
C LYS A 148 8.71 -17.96 -24.90
N GLN A 149 9.70 -18.71 -24.41
CA GLN A 149 10.36 -19.78 -25.18
C GLN A 149 9.43 -20.95 -25.45
N ARG A 150 8.63 -21.39 -24.46
CA ARG A 150 7.64 -22.47 -24.65
C ARG A 150 6.51 -22.11 -25.61
N LEU A 151 6.16 -20.83 -25.76
CA LEU A 151 5.13 -20.38 -26.69
C LEU A 151 5.64 -20.21 -28.14
N ARG A 152 6.96 -20.29 -28.35
CA ARG A 152 7.61 -20.16 -29.68
C ARG A 152 8.11 -21.49 -30.25
N ALA A 153 8.09 -22.56 -29.45
CA ALA A 153 8.38 -23.93 -29.84
C ALA A 153 7.06 -24.65 -30.13
#